data_AF-A0A3E2WR54-F1
#
_entry.id   AF-A0A3E2WR54-F1
#
_cell.length_a   1.000
_cell.length_b   1.000
_cell.length_c   1.000
_cell.angle_alpha   90.00
_cell.angle_beta   90.00
_cell.angle_gamma   90.00
#
_symmetry.space_group_name_H-M   'P 1'
#
loop_
_entity.id
_entity.type
_entity.pdbx_description
1 polymer ?
#
loop_
_entity_poly.entity_id
_entity_poly.type
_entity_poly.pdbx_seq_one_letter_code
_entity_poly.pdbx_strand_id
1 'polypeptide(L)'
;MKNKEASLELLIYMITSAAGLENEPHIYGPLRLIEASQRLCQLHLEDDPDNQDLKDLISIIEEGKHKCTSDEPAFYQMLQDAAAKLVDII
;
A
#
# COMPACT_ATOMS: atom_id res chain seq x y z
N MET A 1 17.53 14.04 2.71
CA MET A 1 16.94 14.56 3.97
C MET A 1 15.42 14.32 4.01
N LYS A 2 14.66 14.66 2.95
CA LYS A 2 13.22 14.36 2.84
C LYS A 2 12.86 12.87 2.98
N ASN A 3 13.54 11.98 2.23
CA ASN A 3 13.28 10.53 2.30
C ASN A 3 13.47 9.91 3.70
N LYS A 4 14.31 10.50 4.57
CA LYS A 4 14.53 9.99 5.93
C LYS A 4 13.32 10.24 6.83
N GLU A 5 12.71 11.42 6.75
CA GLU A 5 11.53 11.77 7.55
C GLU A 5 10.32 10.97 7.08
N ALA A 6 10.08 10.91 5.78
CA ALA A 6 8.96 10.17 5.21
C ALA A 6 9.07 8.65 5.45
N SER A 7 10.29 8.09 5.46
CA SER A 7 10.52 6.70 5.87
C SER A 7 10.26 6.46 7.37
N LEU A 8 10.57 7.44 8.23
CA LEU A 8 10.22 7.37 9.66
C LEU A 8 8.71 7.47 9.89
N GLU A 9 8.02 8.32 9.13
CA GLU A 9 6.55 8.41 9.15
C GLU A 9 5.90 7.09 8.71
N LEU A 10 6.43 6.45 7.67
CA LEU A 10 5.97 5.13 7.24
C LEU A 10 6.20 4.08 8.33
N LEU A 11 7.37 4.08 8.99
CA LEU A 11 7.65 3.19 10.11
C LEU A 11 6.68 3.40 11.27
N ILE A 12 6.42 4.66 11.65
CA ILE A 12 5.46 5.02 12.69
C ILE A 12 4.06 4.52 12.30
N TYR A 13 3.64 4.76 11.06
CA TYR A 13 2.35 4.29 10.56
C TYR A 13 2.24 2.76 10.65
N MET A 14 3.25 2.01 10.20
CA MET A 14 3.22 0.54 10.24
C MET A 14 3.12 -0.01 11.66
N ILE A 15 3.93 0.51 12.59
CA ILE A 15 3.96 0.03 13.99
C ILE A 15 2.64 0.37 14.71
N THR A 16 2.17 1.61 14.58
CA THR A 16 0.91 2.03 15.21
C THR A 16 -0.29 1.30 14.62
N SER A 17 -0.30 1.10 13.30
CA SER A 17 -1.29 0.29 12.59
C SER A 17 -1.32 -1.14 13.10
N ALA A 18 -0.16 -1.79 13.23
CA ALA A 18 -0.08 -3.16 13.74
C ALA A 18 -0.57 -3.27 15.19
N ALA A 19 -0.17 -2.34 16.07
CA ALA A 19 -0.63 -2.30 17.45
C ALA A 19 -2.15 -2.08 17.56
N GLY A 20 -2.75 -1.30 16.66
CA GLY A 20 -4.19 -1.02 16.64
C GLY A 20 -5.07 -2.18 16.16
N LEU A 21 -4.51 -3.18 15.48
CA LEU A 21 -5.31 -4.26 14.88
C LEU A 21 -5.98 -5.21 15.88
N GLU A 22 -5.54 -5.23 17.15
CA GLU A 22 -6.07 -6.16 18.17
C GLU A 22 -7.59 -6.09 18.33
N ASN A 23 -8.18 -4.90 18.18
CA ASN A 23 -9.61 -4.66 18.43
C ASN A 23 -10.37 -4.19 17.18
N GLU A 24 -9.83 -4.46 15.99
CA GLU A 24 -10.40 -3.99 14.72
C GLU A 24 -10.82 -5.13 13.80
N PRO A 25 -11.69 -4.85 12.80
CA PRO A 25 -12.04 -5.83 11.77
C PRO A 25 -10.79 -6.42 11.10
N HIS A 26 -10.74 -7.75 10.95
CA HIS A 26 -9.59 -8.45 10.40
C HIS A 26 -9.13 -7.93 9.02
N ILE A 27 -10.08 -7.44 8.21
CA ILE A 27 -9.80 -6.86 6.89
C ILE A 27 -8.93 -5.59 6.93
N TYR A 28 -8.85 -4.92 8.08
CA TYR A 28 -7.98 -3.74 8.23
C TYR A 28 -6.49 -4.11 8.24
N GLY A 29 -6.14 -5.35 8.56
CA GLY A 29 -4.76 -5.83 8.46
C GLY A 29 -4.25 -5.75 7.01
N PRO A 30 -4.88 -6.45 6.06
CA PRO A 30 -4.58 -6.32 4.64
C PRO A 30 -4.67 -4.88 4.11
N LEU A 31 -5.67 -4.09 4.54
CA LEU A 31 -5.80 -2.69 4.13
C LEU A 31 -4.58 -1.85 4.53
N ARG A 32 -4.15 -1.94 5.80
CA ARG A 32 -2.99 -1.19 6.30
C ARG A 32 -1.70 -1.63 5.65
N LEU A 33 -1.57 -2.92 5.36
CA LEU A 33 -0.41 -3.45 4.66
C LEU A 33 -0.33 -2.88 3.24
N ILE A 34 -1.44 -2.85 2.49
CA ILE A 34 -1.43 -2.31 1.13
C ILE A 34 -1.26 -0.79 1.10
N GLU A 35 -1.81 -0.06 2.08
CA GLU A 35 -1.55 1.38 2.26
C GLU A 35 -0.08 1.67 2.57
N ALA A 36 0.57 0.86 3.41
CA ALA A 36 2.00 0.97 3.68
C ALA A 36 2.83 0.71 2.41
N SER A 37 2.50 -0.33 1.64
CA SER A 37 3.14 -0.65 0.37
C SER A 37 3.00 0.50 -0.64
N GLN A 38 1.83 1.12 -0.71
CA GLN A 38 1.59 2.28 -1.57
C GLN A 38 2.48 3.47 -1.20
N ARG A 39 2.58 3.79 0.10
CA ARG A 39 3.46 4.86 0.60
C ARG A 39 4.93 4.56 0.29
N LEU A 40 5.35 3.29 0.40
CA LEU A 40 6.70 2.88 0.01
C LEU A 40 6.95 3.11 -1.48
N CYS A 41 5.99 2.79 -2.35
CA CYS A 41 6.09 3.09 -3.79
C CYS A 41 6.24 4.60 -4.04
N GLN A 42 5.52 5.44 -3.30
CA GLN A 42 5.65 6.90 -3.39
C GLN A 42 7.06 7.39 -3.01
N LEU A 43 7.68 6.80 -1.97
CA LEU A 43 9.07 7.12 -1.61
C LEU A 43 10.04 6.77 -2.74
N HIS A 44 9.87 5.61 -3.38
CA HIS A 44 10.68 5.23 -4.53
C HIS A 44 10.49 6.16 -5.74
N LEU A 45 9.26 6.65 -5.98
CA LEU A 45 8.98 7.64 -7.02
C LEU A 45 9.59 9.02 -6.73
N GLU A 46 9.97 9.35 -5.50
CA GLU A 46 10.74 10.58 -5.25
C GLU A 46 12.14 10.51 -5.88
N ASP A 47 12.73 9.32 -5.93
CA ASP A 47 14.07 9.08 -6.50
C ASP A 47 14.01 8.73 -8.00
N ASP A 48 12.94 8.09 -8.46
CA ASP A 48 12.67 7.76 -9.87
C ASP A 48 11.25 8.18 -10.29
N PRO A 49 11.01 9.49 -10.53
CA PRO A 49 9.66 10.01 -10.81
C PRO A 49 9.03 9.50 -12.09
N ASP A 50 9.81 8.90 -13.00
CA ASP A 50 9.34 8.43 -14.30
C ASP A 50 9.02 6.93 -14.31
N ASN A 51 9.21 6.22 -13.18
CA ASN A 51 8.92 4.80 -13.06
C ASN A 51 7.42 4.50 -13.28
N GLN A 52 7.08 3.97 -14.46
CA GLN A 52 5.69 3.70 -14.82
C GLN A 52 5.13 2.50 -14.06
N ASP A 53 5.93 1.49 -13.78
CA ASP A 53 5.47 0.28 -13.07
C ASP A 53 5.04 0.59 -11.63
N LEU A 54 5.78 1.47 -10.94
CA LEU A 54 5.37 1.96 -9.61
C LEU A 54 4.11 2.84 -9.66
N LYS A 55 3.96 3.68 -10.70
CA LYS A 55 2.74 4.49 -10.89
C LYS A 55 1.52 3.61 -11.13
N ASP A 56 1.65 2.59 -11.97
CA ASP A 56 0.59 1.65 -12.28
C ASP A 56 0.20 0.84 -11.03
N LEU A 57 1.19 0.37 -10.26
CA LEU A 57 0.94 -0.31 -8.98
C LEU A 57 0.19 0.58 -8.00
N ILE A 58 0.56 1.86 -7.88
CA ILE A 58 -0.16 2.83 -7.05
C ILE A 58 -1.61 3.01 -7.52
N SER A 59 -1.87 3.07 -8.83
CA SER A 59 -3.23 3.21 -9.38
C SER A 59 -4.11 2.02 -9.01
N ILE A 60 -3.58 0.79 -9.18
CA ILE A 60 -4.27 -0.45 -8.80
C ILE A 60 -4.69 -0.41 -7.33
N ILE A 61 -3.78 0.01 -6.44
CA ILE A 61 -4.04 0.10 -5.00
C ILE A 61 -5.10 1.16 -4.67
N GLU A 62 -4.96 2.37 -5.22
CA GLU A 62 -5.90 3.49 -4.97
C GLU A 62 -7.33 3.14 -5.40
N GLU A 63 -7.48 2.53 -6.57
CA GLU A 63 -8.78 2.18 -7.13
C GLU A 63 -9.50 1.07 -6.34
N GLY A 64 -8.75 0.18 -5.68
CA GLY A 64 -9.31 -0.97 -4.98
C GLY A 64 -9.35 -0.89 -3.46
N LYS A 65 -8.50 -0.10 -2.79
CA LYS A 65 -8.39 -0.13 -1.31
C LYS A 65 -9.69 0.24 -0.61
N HIS A 66 -10.48 1.14 -1.18
CA HIS A 66 -11.77 1.58 -0.63
C HIS A 66 -12.85 0.50 -0.68
N LYS A 67 -12.65 -0.57 -1.46
CA LYS A 67 -13.59 -1.68 -1.56
C LYS A 67 -13.60 -2.56 -0.31
N CYS A 68 -12.60 -2.45 0.58
CA CYS A 68 -12.53 -3.25 1.79
C CYS A 68 -13.81 -3.20 2.66
N THR A 69 -14.56 -2.09 2.64
CA THR A 69 -15.82 -1.95 3.40
C THR A 69 -17.09 -2.15 2.60
N SER A 70 -17.02 -2.14 1.26
CA SER A 70 -18.19 -2.18 0.37
C SER A 70 -18.29 -3.44 -0.48
N ASP A 71 -17.16 -4.04 -0.83
CA ASP A 71 -17.01 -5.20 -1.70
C ASP A 71 -15.67 -5.91 -1.37
N GLU A 72 -15.69 -6.70 -0.29
CA GLU A 72 -14.54 -7.44 0.20
C GLU A 72 -13.92 -8.38 -0.84
N PRO A 73 -14.69 -9.16 -1.64
CA PRO A 73 -14.15 -9.94 -2.74
C PRO A 73 -13.36 -9.10 -3.76
N ALA A 74 -13.89 -7.94 -4.16
CA ALA A 74 -13.18 -7.05 -5.09
C ALA A 74 -11.93 -6.41 -4.47
N PHE A 75 -11.93 -6.17 -3.16
CA PHE A 75 -10.72 -5.75 -2.43
C PHE A 75 -9.63 -6.83 -2.48
N TYR A 76 -9.96 -8.09 -2.20
CA TYR A 76 -8.98 -9.17 -2.31
C TYR A 76 -8.51 -9.42 -3.75
N GLN A 77 -9.37 -9.23 -4.75
CA GLN A 77 -8.95 -9.27 -6.15
C GLN A 77 -7.91 -8.18 -6.45
N MET A 78 -8.10 -6.94 -5.97
CA MET A 78 -7.08 -5.90 -6.12
C MET A 78 -5.76 -6.31 -5.46
N LEU A 79 -5.76 -6.97 -4.30
CA LEU A 79 -4.52 -7.45 -3.69
C LEU A 79 -3.80 -8.48 -4.57
N GLN A 80 -4.53 -9.35 -5.28
CA GLN A 80 -3.95 -10.27 -6.24
C GLN A 80 -3.40 -9.55 -7.48
N ASP A 81 -4.13 -8.54 -7.98
CA ASP A 81 -3.69 -7.74 -9.14
C ASP A 81 -2.41 -6.95 -8.81
N ALA A 82 -2.35 -6.36 -7.61
CA ALA A 82 -1.16 -5.68 -7.10
C ALA A 82 0.03 -6.65 -6.94
N ALA A 83 -0.21 -7.85 -6.41
CA ALA A 83 0.82 -8.88 -6.31
C ALA A 83 1.33 -9.35 -7.68
N ALA A 84 0.44 -9.48 -8.67
CA ALA A 84 0.82 -9.84 -10.03
C ALA A 84 1.66 -8.74 -10.70
N LYS A 85 1.34 -7.45 -10.47
CA LYS A 85 2.09 -6.32 -11.02
C LYS A 85 3.54 -6.25 -10.52
N LEU A 86 3.84 -6.78 -9.33
CA LEU A 86 5.21 -6.85 -8.81
C LEU A 86 6.18 -7.64 -9.70
N VAL A 87 5.68 -8.55 -10.55
CA VAL A 87 6.52 -9.28 -11.52
C VAL A 87 7.17 -8.33 -12.54
N ASP A 88 6.53 -7.19 -12.83
CA ASP A 88 7.04 -6.20 -13.79
C ASP A 88 8.04 -5.21 -13.14
N ILE A 89 8.17 -5.20 -11.80
CA ILE A 89 8.99 -4.23 -11.06
C ILE A 89 10.46 -4.71 -10.88
N ILE A 90 10.77 -5.96 -11.26
CA ILE A 90 12.08 -6.61 -11.02
C ILE A 90 12.86 -6.81 -12.33
#